data_AF-A0A6I6JRD8-F1
#
_entry.id   AF-A0A6I6JRD8-F1
#
_cell.length_a   1.000
_cell.length_b   1.000
_cell.length_c   1.000
_cell.angle_alpha   90.00
_cell.angle_beta   90.00
_cell.angle_gamma   90.00
#
_symmetry.space_group_name_H-M   'P 1'
#
loop_
_entity.id
_entity.type
_entity.pdbx_description
1 polymer ?
#
loop_
_entity_poly.entity_id
_entity_poly.type
_entity_poly.pdbx_seq_one_letter_code
_entity_poly.pdbx_strand_id
1 'polypeptide(L)'
;MSKPKLEIKGVDVSKIANRNERKVAKLIPEILDEYYEDYIFEPLDIQDIYALSLNLIPAHYVQQGSIVLSNRLSDYELKSKIRDAVERVLDHPTRAE
;
A
#
# COMPACT_ATOMS: atom_id res chain seq x y z
N MET A 1 12.51 14.77 5.06
CA MET A 1 12.21 15.66 3.91
C MET A 1 10.71 15.96 3.92
N SER A 2 10.30 17.23 3.98
CA SER A 2 8.87 17.60 3.87
C SER A 2 8.38 17.28 2.45
N LYS A 3 7.25 16.59 2.32
CA LYS A 3 6.60 16.38 1.01
C LYS A 3 6.40 17.75 0.34
N PRO A 4 6.66 17.88 -0.98
CA PRO A 4 6.39 19.13 -1.69
C PRO A 4 4.90 19.50 -1.55
N LYS A 5 4.65 20.80 -1.35
CA LYS A 5 3.28 21.32 -1.23
C LYS A 5 2.60 21.16 -2.59
N LEU A 6 1.57 20.32 -2.64
CA LEU A 6 0.77 20.10 -3.84
C LEU A 6 -0.42 21.05 -3.81
N GLU A 7 -0.54 21.92 -4.81
CA GLU A 7 -1.59 22.93 -4.89
C GLU A 7 -2.43 22.77 -6.15
N ILE A 8 -3.76 22.87 -6.00
CA ILE A 8 -4.71 22.89 -7.10
C ILE A 8 -5.52 24.18 -7.00
N LYS A 9 -5.35 25.09 -7.97
CA LYS A 9 -6.04 26.40 -7.99
C LYS A 9 -5.89 27.18 -6.67
N GLY A 10 -4.71 27.16 -6.07
CA GLY A 10 -4.41 27.84 -4.80
C GLY A 10 -4.89 27.10 -3.53
N VAL A 11 -5.42 25.90 -3.66
CA VAL A 11 -5.80 25.04 -2.53
C VAL A 11 -4.72 23.99 -2.28
N ASP A 12 -4.21 23.94 -1.05
CA ASP A 12 -3.25 22.93 -0.60
C ASP A 12 -3.93 21.57 -0.43
N VAL A 13 -3.54 20.60 -1.25
CA VAL A 13 -4.05 19.21 -1.23
C VAL A 13 -3.03 18.22 -0.65
N SER A 14 -1.87 18.69 -0.17
CA SER A 14 -0.82 17.82 0.41
C SER A 14 -1.27 17.05 1.66
N LYS A 15 -2.38 17.48 2.29
CA LYS A 15 -3.00 16.84 3.45
C LYS A 15 -3.94 15.69 3.09
N ILE A 16 -4.24 15.47 1.81
CA ILE A 16 -5.05 14.36 1.34
C ILE A 16 -4.15 13.13 1.20
N ALA A 17 -4.46 12.07 1.94
CA ALA A 17 -3.66 10.85 1.93
C ALA A 17 -4.55 9.61 1.89
N ASN A 18 -4.06 8.54 1.26
CA ASN A 18 -4.74 7.26 1.23
C ASN A 18 -4.54 6.56 2.59
N ARG A 19 -5.63 6.26 3.31
CA ARG A 19 -5.54 5.59 4.61
C ARG A 19 -5.03 4.15 4.50
N ASN A 20 -5.21 3.52 3.36
CA ASN A 20 -4.81 2.14 3.16
C ASN A 20 -3.28 1.99 3.15
N GLU A 21 -2.53 3.03 2.76
CA GLU A 21 -1.06 3.03 2.78
C GLU A 21 -0.50 2.58 4.13
N ARG A 22 -0.98 3.19 5.23
CA ARG A 22 -0.52 2.85 6.58
C ARG A 22 -0.91 1.44 7.00
N LYS A 23 -2.09 0.98 6.58
CA LYS A 23 -2.57 -0.37 6.91
C LYS A 23 -1.75 -1.43 6.16
N VAL A 24 -1.57 -1.24 4.85
CA VAL A 24 -0.82 -2.16 3.99
C VAL A 24 0.63 -2.25 4.47
N ALA A 25 1.29 -1.11 4.74
CA ALA A 25 2.65 -1.09 5.26
C ALA A 25 2.81 -1.83 6.61
N LYS A 26 1.75 -1.83 7.44
CA LYS A 26 1.75 -2.59 8.70
C LYS A 26 1.55 -4.09 8.49
N LEU A 27 0.70 -4.48 7.55
CA LEU A 27 0.30 -5.88 7.33
C LEU A 27 1.28 -6.67 6.47
N ILE A 28 2.08 -6.01 5.62
CA ILE A 28 3.07 -6.70 4.78
C ILE A 28 4.04 -7.54 5.61
N PRO A 29 4.73 -7.02 6.64
CA PRO A 29 5.64 -7.84 7.45
C PRO A 29 4.95 -9.05 8.06
N GLU A 30 3.74 -8.87 8.62
CA GLU A 30 2.96 -9.98 9.19
C GLU A 30 2.71 -11.10 8.17
N ILE A 31 2.44 -10.76 6.91
CA ILE A 31 2.17 -11.74 5.86
C ILE A 31 3.45 -12.42 5.39
N LEU A 32 4.53 -11.67 5.22
CA LEU A 32 5.81 -12.24 4.80
C LEU A 32 6.32 -13.22 5.85
N ASP A 33 6.25 -12.85 7.13
CA ASP A 33 6.67 -13.71 8.24
C ASP A 33 5.75 -14.94 8.40
N GLU A 34 4.44 -14.81 8.15
CA GLU A 34 3.48 -15.91 8.36
C GLU A 34 3.44 -16.92 7.19
N TYR A 35 3.64 -16.47 5.95
CA TYR A 35 3.39 -17.29 4.75
C TYR A 35 4.61 -17.45 3.82
N TYR A 36 5.64 -16.62 3.97
CA TYR A 36 6.77 -16.55 3.04
C TYR A 36 8.14 -16.53 3.76
N GLU A 37 8.24 -17.17 4.93
CA GLU A 37 9.45 -17.19 5.76
C GLU A 37 10.69 -17.76 5.04
N ASP A 38 10.47 -18.63 4.06
CA ASP A 38 11.53 -19.26 3.25
C ASP A 38 12.08 -18.36 2.13
N TYR A 39 11.48 -17.19 1.90
CA TYR A 39 11.86 -16.28 0.81
C TYR A 39 12.74 -15.13 1.33
N ILE A 40 13.77 -14.79 0.55
CA ILE A 40 14.59 -13.60 0.79
C ILE A 40 14.10 -12.50 -0.14
N PHE A 41 13.44 -11.48 0.42
CA PHE A 41 12.95 -10.33 -0.31
C PHE A 41 14.01 -9.22 -0.36
N GLU A 42 14.31 -8.74 -1.56
CA GLU A 42 15.14 -7.55 -1.76
C GLU A 42 14.32 -6.28 -1.48
N PRO A 43 14.98 -5.12 -1.23
CA PRO A 43 14.27 -3.87 -1.01
C PRO A 43 13.33 -3.46 -2.16
N LEU A 44 13.61 -3.88 -3.40
CA LEU A 44 12.75 -3.62 -4.55
C LEU A 44 11.48 -4.49 -4.51
N ASP A 45 11.59 -5.76 -4.13
CA ASP A 45 10.43 -6.65 -3.99
C ASP A 45 9.44 -6.09 -2.97
N ILE A 46 9.93 -5.59 -1.83
CA ILE A 46 9.08 -4.99 -0.79
C ILE A 46 8.36 -3.73 -1.32
N GLN A 47 9.05 -2.93 -2.14
CA GLN A 47 8.45 -1.74 -2.77
C GLN A 47 7.38 -2.13 -3.80
N ASP A 48 7.65 -3.14 -4.63
CA ASP A 48 6.75 -3.64 -5.65
C ASP A 48 5.51 -4.30 -5.01
N ILE A 49 5.69 -5.12 -3.97
CA ILE A 49 4.60 -5.71 -3.18
C ILE A 49 3.72 -4.61 -2.61
N TYR A 50 4.32 -3.57 -2.02
CA TYR A 50 3.58 -2.44 -1.45
C TYR A 50 2.78 -1.68 -2.51
N ALA A 51 3.42 -1.32 -3.63
CA ALA A 51 2.78 -0.61 -4.72
C ALA A 51 1.64 -1.43 -5.36
N LEU A 52 1.89 -2.71 -5.63
CA LEU A 52 0.91 -3.61 -6.23
C LEU A 52 -0.26 -3.87 -5.29
N SER A 53 -0.01 -4.06 -3.99
CA SER A 53 -1.06 -4.20 -2.98
C SER A 53 -2.03 -3.01 -2.99
N LEU A 54 -1.50 -1.79 -3.09
CA LEU A 54 -2.31 -0.56 -3.17
C LEU A 54 -3.09 -0.45 -4.48
N ASN A 55 -2.52 -0.92 -5.59
CA ASN A 55 -3.19 -0.94 -6.89
C ASN A 55 -4.33 -1.98 -6.95
N LEU A 56 -4.27 -3.04 -6.13
CA LEU A 56 -5.28 -4.10 -6.08
C LEU A 56 -6.51 -3.77 -5.22
N ILE A 57 -6.50 -2.63 -4.51
CA ILE A 57 -7.58 -2.22 -3.61
C ILE A 57 -8.17 -0.87 -4.00
N PRO A 58 -9.47 -0.62 -3.73
CA PRO A 58 -10.04 0.70 -3.87
C PRO A 58 -9.27 1.72 -3.00
N ALA A 59 -8.89 2.84 -3.60
CA ALA A 59 -8.22 3.91 -2.89
C ALA A 59 -9.16 4.55 -1.86
N HIS A 60 -8.66 4.78 -0.63
CA HIS A 60 -9.45 5.42 0.43
C HIS A 60 -8.76 6.71 0.89
N TYR A 61 -8.94 7.78 0.12
CA TYR A 61 -8.40 9.09 0.45
C TYR A 61 -9.25 9.79 1.51
N VAL A 62 -8.56 10.38 2.49
CA VAL A 62 -9.20 11.19 3.53
C VAL A 62 -8.60 12.58 3.56
N GLN A 63 -9.45 13.56 3.82
CA GLN A 63 -9.05 14.92 4.12
C GLN A 63 -9.18 15.16 5.63
N GLN A 64 -8.22 15.89 6.20
CA GLN A 64 -8.29 16.29 7.61
C GLN A 64 -9.54 17.18 7.83
N GLY A 65 -10.55 16.65 8.53
CA GLY A 65 -11.79 17.37 8.87
C GLY A 65 -13.03 17.04 8.02
N SER A 66 -12.98 16.10 7.07
CA SER A 66 -14.16 15.70 6.28
C SER A 66 -14.88 14.47 6.84
N ILE A 67 -16.19 14.38 6.58
CA ILE A 67 -17.02 13.21 6.91
C ILE A 67 -16.46 11.98 6.18
N VAL A 68 -16.13 10.94 6.95
CA VAL A 68 -15.55 9.69 6.44
C VAL A 68 -16.66 8.86 5.79
N LEU A 69 -16.60 8.65 4.48
CA LEU A 69 -17.41 7.63 3.81
C LEU A 69 -16.89 6.25 4.19
N SER A 70 -17.71 5.48 4.90
CA SER A 70 -17.41 4.17 5.49
C SER A 70 -17.38 3.04 4.45
N ASN A 71 -16.54 3.15 3.43
CA ASN A 71 -16.27 2.03 2.51
C ASN A 71 -14.92 1.39 2.86
N ARG A 72 -14.85 0.85 4.08
CA ARG A 72 -13.61 0.37 4.70
C ARG A 72 -13.43 -1.10 4.34
N LEU A 73 -12.34 -1.44 3.66
CA LEU A 73 -11.94 -2.85 3.53
C LEU A 73 -11.65 -3.44 4.90
N SER A 74 -12.09 -4.69 5.08
CA SER A 74 -11.72 -5.49 6.24
C SER A 74 -10.23 -5.83 6.18
N ASP A 75 -9.65 -6.13 7.33
CA ASP A 75 -8.24 -6.55 7.38
C ASP A 75 -8.05 -7.90 6.67
N TYR A 76 -9.08 -8.77 6.67
CA TYR A 76 -9.06 -10.04 5.92
C TYR A 76 -8.91 -9.81 4.40
N GLU A 77 -9.70 -8.90 3.82
CA GLU A 77 -9.62 -8.57 2.41
C GLU A 77 -8.28 -7.94 2.06
N LEU A 78 -7.78 -7.02 2.90
CA LEU A 78 -6.45 -6.42 2.74
C LEU A 78 -5.36 -7.49 2.75
N LYS A 79 -5.39 -8.41 3.72
CA LYS A 79 -4.41 -9.50 3.79
C LYS A 79 -4.47 -10.38 2.53
N SER A 80 -5.66 -10.68 2.03
CA SER A 80 -5.82 -11.43 0.77
C SER A 80 -5.17 -10.69 -0.41
N LYS A 81 -5.36 -9.37 -0.53
CA LYS A 81 -4.79 -8.60 -1.64
C LYS A 81 -3.28 -8.40 -1.55
N ILE A 82 -2.73 -8.38 -0.34
CA ILE A 82 -1.28 -8.36 -0.16
C ILE A 82 -0.69 -9.70 -0.60
N ARG A 83 -1.29 -10.85 -0.22
CA ARG A 83 -0.83 -12.15 -0.74
C ARG A 83 -0.90 -12.23 -2.26
N ASP A 84 -2.01 -11.79 -2.86
CA ASP A 84 -2.14 -11.72 -4.33
C ASP A 84 -1.00 -10.88 -4.97
N ALA A 85 -0.52 -9.83 -4.28
CA ALA A 85 0.60 -9.02 -4.73
C ALA A 85 1.95 -9.73 -4.57
N VAL A 86 2.17 -10.41 -3.44
CA VAL A 86 3.40 -11.18 -3.18
C VAL A 86 3.60 -12.24 -4.26
N GLU A 87 2.59 -13.06 -4.52
CA GLU A 87 2.65 -14.11 -5.56
C GLU A 87 3.04 -13.53 -6.92
N ARG A 88 2.45 -12.38 -7.30
CA ARG A 88 2.75 -11.73 -8.58
C ARG A 88 4.18 -11.20 -8.69
N VAL A 89 4.74 -10.70 -7.59
CA VAL A 89 6.13 -10.22 -7.55
C VAL A 89 7.10 -11.40 -7.63
N LEU A 90 6.78 -12.50 -6.94
CA LEU A 90 7.57 -13.74 -7.02
C LEU A 90 7.51 -14.39 -8.42
N ASP A 91 6.36 -14.35 -9.08
CA ASP A 91 6.18 -14.86 -10.45
C ASP A 91 6.87 -13.99 -11.52
N HIS A 92 7.01 -12.69 -11.26
CA HIS A 92 7.59 -11.71 -12.18
C HIS A 92 8.64 -10.84 -11.48
N PRO A 93 9.79 -11.42 -11.08
CA PRO A 93 10.79 -10.67 -10.33
C PRO A 93 11.37 -9.54 -11.18
N THR A 94 11.17 -8.30 -10.74
CA THR A 94 11.77 -7.11 -11.35
C THR A 94 13.26 -7.08 -11.01
N ARG A 95 14.09 -7.78 -11.78
CA ARG A 95 15.55 -7.66 -11.60
C ARG A 95 16.00 -6.30 -12.13
N ALA A 96 16.56 -5.47 -11.25
CA ALA A 96 17.29 -4.30 -11.69
C ALA A 96 18.57 -4.78 -12.41
N GLU A 97 18.61 -4.64 -13.73
CA GLU A 97 19.85 -4.73 -14.52
C GLU A 97 20.76 -3.52 -14.28
#